data_AF-A0A3D2RDL6-F1
#
_entry.id   AF-A0A3D2RDL6-F1
#
_cell.length_a   1.000
_cell.length_b   1.000
_cell.length_c   1.000
_cell.angle_alpha   90.00
_cell.angle_beta   90.00
_cell.angle_gamma   90.00
#
_symmetry.space_group_name_H-M   'P 1'
#
loop_
_entity.id
_entity.type
_entity.pdbx_description
1 polymer ?
#
loop_
_entity_poly.entity_id
_entity_poly.type
_entity_poly.pdbx_seq_one_letter_code
_entity_poly.pdbx_strand_id
1 'polypeptide(L)'
;MKLNGKADMTIRQAIWAASLAGLLMGGVISGAYCQEGEAASVIQLGYDQIERGEADSAAAAFNRAVKLGAKAQGMNGLGKVMVAKGRNHYRQAFKYYRQSLGADKKFVEAQLNIARLHAYLRDRDTKGAYRKAIKMAPERPEGYIELANFLVDTEGLDAGPEVDQLLAAYIERETKDPAGYVLWMESLADRAMVREIRNVSSILLKRFPQETG
;
A
#
# COMPACT_ATOMS: atom_id res chain seq x y z
N MET A 1 39.22 51.40 -30.83
CA MET A 1 37.82 50.95 -30.63
C MET A 1 37.65 50.49 -29.19
N LYS A 2 36.98 51.28 -28.36
CA LYS A 2 36.60 50.89 -26.99
C LYS A 2 35.40 49.94 -27.09
N LEU A 3 35.62 48.65 -26.90
CA LEU A 3 34.53 47.68 -26.76
C LEU A 3 34.13 47.58 -25.28
N ASN A 4 32.83 47.76 -25.06
CA ASN A 4 32.08 47.84 -23.81
C ASN A 4 32.47 46.79 -22.73
N GLY A 5 33.07 47.25 -21.63
CA GLY A 5 33.28 46.44 -20.42
C GLY A 5 32.00 46.03 -19.67
N LYS A 6 30.83 46.54 -20.06
CA LYS A 6 29.54 46.14 -19.47
C LYS A 6 28.97 44.83 -20.05
N ALA A 7 29.27 44.48 -21.30
CA ALA A 7 28.72 43.30 -21.96
C ALA A 7 29.41 41.99 -21.52
N ASP A 8 30.71 42.06 -21.24
CA ASP A 8 31.51 40.91 -20.79
C ASP A 8 31.19 40.52 -19.33
N MET A 9 30.81 41.51 -18.50
CA MET A 9 30.42 41.29 -17.10
C MET A 9 29.07 40.56 -17.00
N THR A 10 28.12 40.85 -17.89
CA THR A 10 26.80 40.19 -17.93
C THR A 10 26.88 38.73 -18.38
N ILE A 11 27.77 38.39 -19.30
CA ILE A 11 27.95 37.00 -19.77
C ILE A 11 28.59 36.14 -18.68
N ARG A 12 29.62 36.66 -17.99
CA ARG A 12 30.22 35.97 -16.84
C ARG A 12 29.22 35.75 -15.71
N GLN A 13 28.42 36.75 -15.35
CA GLN A 13 27.37 36.60 -14.33
C GLN A 13 26.31 35.55 -14.72
N ALA A 14 25.92 35.48 -16.00
CA ALA A 14 24.99 34.47 -16.50
C ALA A 14 25.56 33.05 -16.45
N ILE A 15 26.86 32.86 -16.77
CA ILE A 15 27.53 31.56 -16.71
C ILE A 15 27.70 31.08 -15.26
N TRP A 16 28.01 31.99 -14.32
CA TRP A 16 28.04 31.67 -12.89
C TRP A 16 26.64 31.30 -12.37
N ALA A 17 25.60 32.02 -12.78
CA ALA A 17 24.22 31.73 -12.36
C ALA A 17 23.70 30.38 -12.90
N ALA A 18 24.00 30.03 -14.15
CA ALA A 18 23.63 28.74 -14.74
C ALA A 18 24.37 27.56 -14.09
N SER A 19 25.65 27.74 -13.75
CA SER A 19 26.45 26.73 -13.04
C SER A 19 25.97 26.53 -11.60
N LEU A 20 25.60 27.62 -10.91
CA LEU A 20 25.02 27.56 -9.56
C LEU A 20 23.66 26.86 -9.56
N ALA A 21 22.80 27.12 -10.55
CA ALA A 21 21.51 26.46 -10.68
C ALA A 21 21.64 24.95 -10.96
N GLY A 22 22.62 24.53 -11.78
CA GLY A 22 22.92 23.12 -12.02
C GLY A 22 23.44 22.38 -10.79
N LEU A 23 24.33 23.01 -10.01
CA LEU A 23 24.85 22.47 -8.74
C LEU A 23 23.77 22.41 -7.64
N LEU A 24 22.91 23.42 -7.57
CA LEU A 24 21.78 23.44 -6.63
C LEU A 24 20.73 22.40 -6.99
N MET A 25 20.37 22.25 -8.27
CA MET A 25 19.42 21.20 -8.69
C MET A 25 20.01 19.79 -8.53
N GLY A 26 21.29 19.58 -8.88
CA GLY A 26 21.97 18.29 -8.68
C GLY A 26 22.09 17.89 -7.21
N GLY A 27 22.42 18.85 -6.32
CA GLY A 27 22.47 18.62 -4.88
C GLY A 27 21.10 18.37 -4.25
N VAL A 28 20.06 19.06 -4.72
CA VAL A 28 18.67 18.86 -4.26
C VAL A 28 18.12 17.50 -4.69
N ILE A 29 18.39 17.07 -5.94
CA ILE A 29 17.98 15.75 -6.43
C ILE A 29 18.72 14.64 -5.67
N SER A 30 20.04 14.76 -5.50
CA SER A 30 20.81 13.78 -4.72
C SER A 30 20.36 13.71 -3.25
N GLY A 31 20.05 14.86 -2.63
CA GLY A 31 19.52 14.92 -1.27
C GLY A 31 18.14 14.29 -1.12
N ALA A 32 17.24 14.51 -2.07
CA ALA A 32 15.89 13.93 -2.06
C ALA A 32 15.93 12.39 -2.21
N TYR A 33 16.76 11.87 -3.12
CA TYR A 33 16.96 10.43 -3.27
C TYR A 33 17.54 9.77 -2.00
N CYS A 34 18.51 10.42 -1.35
CA CYS A 34 19.04 9.93 -0.08
C CYS A 34 17.97 9.92 1.03
N GLN A 35 17.12 10.95 1.10
CA GLN A 35 16.04 11.02 2.09
C GLN A 35 14.95 9.97 1.86
N GLU A 36 14.57 9.70 0.62
CA GLU A 36 13.61 8.64 0.29
C GLU A 36 14.15 7.25 0.64
N GLY A 37 15.42 6.98 0.32
CA GLY A 37 16.09 5.73 0.71
C GLY A 37 16.20 5.56 2.22
N GLU A 38 16.53 6.63 2.94
CA GLU A 38 16.58 6.64 4.40
C GLU A 38 15.18 6.39 5.00
N ALA A 39 14.15 7.04 4.46
CA ALA A 39 12.77 6.86 4.92
C ALA A 39 12.32 5.40 4.75
N ALA A 40 12.60 4.78 3.60
CA ALA A 40 12.28 3.38 3.35
C ALA A 40 12.99 2.43 4.34
N SER A 41 14.28 2.65 4.60
CA SER A 41 15.04 1.85 5.56
C SER A 41 14.46 1.95 6.98
N VAL A 42 14.13 3.17 7.43
CA VAL A 42 13.56 3.38 8.76
C VAL A 42 12.14 2.81 8.87
N ILE A 43 11.37 2.80 7.78
CA ILE A 43 10.05 2.15 7.73
C ILE A 43 10.18 0.64 7.92
N GLN A 44 11.13 0.00 7.23
CA GLN A 44 11.37 -1.45 7.39
C GLN A 44 11.78 -1.79 8.82
N LEU A 45 12.71 -1.03 9.40
CA LEU A 45 13.08 -1.17 10.80
C LEU A 45 11.86 -1.09 11.73
N GLY A 46 10.94 -0.15 11.47
CA GLY A 46 9.71 -0.03 12.25
C GLY A 46 8.80 -1.26 12.15
N TYR A 47 8.75 -1.93 11.00
CA TYR A 47 8.01 -3.19 10.85
C TYR A 47 8.70 -4.34 11.59
N ASP A 48 10.02 -4.49 11.45
CA ASP A 48 10.79 -5.51 12.17
C ASP A 48 10.66 -5.37 13.70
N GLN A 49 10.55 -4.13 14.19
CA GLN A 49 10.33 -3.84 15.61
C GLN A 49 8.93 -4.21 16.07
N ILE A 50 7.90 -4.01 15.23
CA ILE A 50 6.55 -4.52 15.54
C ILE A 50 6.57 -6.04 15.68
N GLU A 51 7.24 -6.76 14.78
CA GLU A 51 7.33 -8.23 14.82
C GLU A 51 8.03 -8.73 16.09
N ARG A 52 9.02 -7.98 16.58
CA ARG A 52 9.68 -8.24 17.87
C ARG A 52 8.91 -7.80 19.11
N GLY A 53 7.75 -7.16 18.95
CA GLY A 53 6.96 -6.61 20.06
C GLY A 53 7.51 -5.30 20.65
N GLU A 54 8.50 -4.68 20.01
CA GLU A 54 9.17 -3.45 20.43
C GLU A 54 8.35 -2.20 20.01
N ALA A 55 7.11 -2.09 20.51
CA ALA A 55 6.14 -1.10 20.04
C ALA A 55 6.60 0.37 20.15
N ASP A 56 7.35 0.74 21.19
CA ASP A 56 7.83 2.10 21.38
C ASP A 56 8.99 2.45 20.43
N SER A 57 9.89 1.49 20.19
CA SER A 57 10.96 1.62 19.19
C SER A 57 10.36 1.77 17.79
N ALA A 58 9.36 0.94 17.45
CA ALA A 58 8.64 1.04 16.19
C ALA A 58 7.97 2.41 16.01
N ALA A 59 7.36 2.96 17.08
CA ALA A 59 6.78 4.29 17.05
C ALA A 59 7.83 5.37 16.75
N ALA A 60 9.03 5.27 17.33
CA ALA A 60 10.12 6.19 17.07
C ALA A 60 10.59 6.12 15.60
N ALA A 61 10.71 4.91 15.06
CA ALA A 61 11.07 4.69 13.66
C ALA A 61 10.03 5.32 12.71
N PHE A 62 8.74 5.03 12.89
CA PHE A 62 7.71 5.62 12.03
C PHE A 62 7.58 7.13 12.17
N ASN A 63 7.79 7.70 13.36
CA ASN A 63 7.86 9.15 13.54
C ASN A 63 9.06 9.77 12.78
N ARG A 64 10.20 9.08 12.73
CA ARG A 64 11.34 9.51 11.90
C ARG A 64 11.00 9.41 10.42
N ALA A 65 10.33 8.36 9.95
CA ALA A 65 9.86 8.27 8.56
C ALA A 65 8.93 9.44 8.17
N VAL A 66 8.04 9.86 9.08
CA VAL A 66 7.21 11.07 8.87
C VAL A 66 8.07 12.33 8.71
N LYS A 67 9.13 12.50 9.52
CA LYS A 67 10.06 13.64 9.42
C LYS A 67 10.89 13.62 8.14
N LEU A 68 11.17 12.44 7.59
CA LEU A 68 11.88 12.24 6.33
C LEU A 68 10.96 12.37 5.09
N GLY A 69 9.69 12.76 5.28
CA GLY A 69 8.75 13.02 4.18
C GLY A 69 7.82 11.86 3.83
N ALA A 70 8.04 10.65 4.35
CA ALA A 70 7.19 9.48 4.12
C ALA A 70 5.95 9.48 5.05
N LYS A 71 5.17 10.56 5.00
CA LYS A 71 4.08 10.83 5.94
C LYS A 71 2.99 9.77 5.91
N ALA A 72 2.55 9.34 4.72
CA ALA A 72 1.50 8.33 4.58
C ALA A 72 1.93 6.98 5.15
N GLN A 73 3.13 6.51 4.80
CA GLN A 73 3.71 5.25 5.27
C GLN A 73 3.96 5.29 6.77
N GLY A 74 4.56 6.36 7.29
CA GLY A 74 4.83 6.54 8.71
C GLY A 74 3.54 6.57 9.55
N MET A 75 2.52 7.31 9.11
CA MET A 75 1.20 7.31 9.78
C MET A 75 0.54 5.93 9.74
N ASN A 76 0.65 5.20 8.63
CA ASN A 76 0.15 3.82 8.57
C ASN A 76 0.90 2.90 9.56
N GLY A 77 2.22 3.02 9.65
CA GLY A 77 3.04 2.29 10.61
C GLY A 77 2.66 2.59 12.06
N LEU A 78 2.46 3.86 12.42
CA LEU A 78 1.96 4.26 13.75
C LEU A 78 0.58 3.65 14.06
N GLY A 79 -0.29 3.52 13.05
CA GLY A 79 -1.55 2.79 13.19
C GLY A 79 -1.32 1.31 13.57
N LYS A 80 -0.41 0.62 12.89
CA LYS A 80 -0.03 -0.77 13.22
C LYS A 80 0.59 -0.90 14.62
N VAL A 81 1.40 0.07 15.06
CA VAL A 81 1.91 0.12 16.44
C VAL A 81 0.76 0.17 17.45
N MET A 82 -0.26 1.00 17.20
CA MET A 82 -1.43 1.06 18.08
C MET A 82 -2.22 -0.24 18.09
N VAL A 83 -2.32 -0.95 16.95
CA VAL A 83 -2.91 -2.30 16.93
C VAL A 83 -2.09 -3.28 17.78
N ALA A 84 -0.76 -3.26 17.67
CA ALA A 84 0.14 -4.11 18.46
C ALA A 84 0.05 -3.84 19.98
N LYS A 85 -0.22 -2.58 20.38
CA LYS A 85 -0.49 -2.20 21.78
C LYS A 85 -1.86 -2.68 22.30
N GLY A 86 -2.70 -3.27 21.45
CA GLY A 86 -3.94 -3.94 21.84
C GLY A 86 -5.17 -3.04 21.94
N ARG A 87 -6.27 -3.63 22.44
CA ARG A 87 -7.65 -3.14 22.29
C ARG A 87 -7.87 -1.68 22.72
N ASN A 88 -7.19 -1.24 23.78
CA ASN A 88 -7.32 0.12 24.30
C ASN A 88 -6.80 1.20 23.33
N HIS A 89 -6.05 0.81 22.29
CA HIS A 89 -5.41 1.71 21.34
C HIS A 89 -6.02 1.67 19.94
N TYR A 90 -7.02 0.82 19.67
CA TYR A 90 -7.61 0.69 18.32
C TYR A 90 -8.28 1.96 17.79
N ARG A 91 -8.88 2.78 18.66
CA ARG A 91 -9.39 4.10 18.24
C ARG A 91 -8.28 5.00 17.74
N GLN A 92 -7.09 4.93 18.35
CA GLN A 92 -5.92 5.66 17.88
C GLN A 92 -5.39 5.08 16.57
N ALA A 93 -5.40 3.75 16.41
CA ALA A 93 -5.04 3.10 15.15
C ALA A 93 -5.89 3.64 13.98
N PHE A 94 -7.22 3.68 14.11
CA PHE A 94 -8.10 4.28 13.09
C PHE A 94 -7.76 5.74 12.80
N LYS A 95 -7.43 6.54 13.82
CA LYS A 95 -7.02 7.93 13.64
C LYS A 95 -5.76 8.02 12.79
N TYR A 96 -4.74 7.20 13.08
CA TYR A 96 -3.50 7.17 12.31
C TYR A 96 -3.70 6.69 10.87
N TYR A 97 -4.49 5.64 10.63
CA TYR A 97 -4.80 5.21 9.27
C TYR A 97 -5.57 6.28 8.48
N ARG A 98 -6.51 6.99 9.12
CA ARG A 98 -7.20 8.13 8.48
C ARG A 98 -6.26 9.30 8.18
N GLN A 99 -5.30 9.57 9.06
CA GLN A 99 -4.27 10.57 8.81
C GLN A 99 -3.35 10.16 7.66
N SER A 100 -3.00 8.87 7.54
CA SER A 100 -2.26 8.32 6.40
C SER A 100 -3.00 8.59 5.08
N LEU A 101 -4.30 8.29 5.03
CA LEU A 101 -5.16 8.60 3.87
C LEU A 101 -5.34 10.11 3.63
N GLY A 102 -5.20 10.92 4.68
CA GLY A 102 -5.18 12.38 4.57
C GLY A 102 -3.87 12.92 3.97
N ALA A 103 -2.75 12.23 4.19
CA ALA A 103 -1.46 12.54 3.60
C ALA A 103 -1.36 12.05 2.15
N ASP A 104 -1.85 10.84 1.86
CA ASP A 104 -2.00 10.30 0.52
C ASP A 104 -3.33 9.53 0.39
N LYS A 105 -4.25 10.11 -0.37
CA LYS A 105 -5.58 9.53 -0.64
C LYS A 105 -5.53 8.23 -1.43
N LYS A 106 -4.40 7.92 -2.09
CA LYS A 106 -4.18 6.69 -2.86
C LYS A 106 -3.41 5.62 -2.08
N PHE A 107 -3.11 5.86 -0.80
CA PHE A 107 -2.38 4.89 0.01
C PHE A 107 -3.27 3.72 0.46
N VAL A 108 -3.44 2.74 -0.44
CA VAL A 108 -4.36 1.59 -0.30
C VAL A 108 -4.12 0.80 0.98
N GLU A 109 -2.86 0.65 1.40
CA GLU A 109 -2.49 -0.13 2.59
C GLU A 109 -3.16 0.41 3.87
N ALA A 110 -3.33 1.73 4.00
CA ALA A 110 -4.04 2.30 5.14
C ALA A 110 -5.55 2.00 5.10
N GLN A 111 -6.17 1.97 3.91
CA GLN A 111 -7.57 1.59 3.77
C GLN A 111 -7.78 0.09 4.03
N LEU A 112 -6.84 -0.77 3.61
CA LEU A 112 -6.84 -2.19 3.97
C LEU A 112 -6.71 -2.39 5.47
N ASN A 113 -5.79 -1.67 6.14
CA ASN A 113 -5.64 -1.79 7.60
C ASN A 113 -6.87 -1.29 8.38
N ILE A 114 -7.59 -0.28 7.88
CA ILE A 114 -8.91 0.09 8.40
C ILE A 114 -9.89 -1.09 8.28
N ALA A 115 -9.96 -1.72 7.11
CA ALA A 115 -10.85 -2.86 6.87
C ALA A 115 -10.51 -4.07 7.75
N ARG A 116 -9.22 -4.44 7.85
CA ARG A 116 -8.72 -5.49 8.75
C ARG A 116 -9.08 -5.23 10.20
N LEU A 117 -8.97 -3.99 10.66
CA LEU A 117 -9.32 -3.63 12.03
C LEU A 117 -10.84 -3.71 12.27
N HIS A 118 -11.67 -3.29 11.31
CA HIS A 118 -13.13 -3.52 11.40
C HIS A 118 -13.46 -5.02 11.43
N ALA A 119 -12.81 -5.83 10.59
CA ALA A 119 -12.99 -7.27 10.53
C ALA A 119 -12.63 -7.94 11.86
N TYR A 120 -11.47 -7.59 12.42
CA TYR A 120 -11.03 -8.07 13.73
C TYR A 120 -12.03 -7.70 14.84
N LEU A 121 -12.64 -6.53 14.76
CA LEU A 121 -13.66 -6.07 15.71
C LEU A 121 -15.06 -6.62 15.44
N ARG A 122 -15.24 -7.36 14.34
CA ARG A 122 -16.55 -7.85 13.85
C ARG A 122 -17.58 -6.73 13.76
N ASP A 123 -17.15 -5.57 13.25
CA ASP A 123 -17.99 -4.39 13.07
C ASP A 123 -18.78 -4.44 11.75
N ARG A 124 -19.93 -3.77 11.70
CA ARG A 124 -20.84 -3.72 10.55
C ARG A 124 -20.22 -3.06 9.32
N ASP A 125 -19.24 -2.18 9.52
CA ASP A 125 -18.57 -1.45 8.44
C ASP A 125 -17.52 -2.28 7.67
N THR A 126 -17.24 -3.53 8.09
CA THR A 126 -16.16 -4.36 7.50
C THR A 126 -16.27 -4.52 5.99
N LYS A 127 -17.44 -4.94 5.48
CA LYS A 127 -17.65 -5.11 4.03
C LYS A 127 -17.44 -3.80 3.27
N GLY A 128 -17.96 -2.69 3.82
CA GLY A 128 -17.82 -1.36 3.21
C GLY A 128 -16.36 -0.89 3.14
N ALA A 129 -15.59 -1.14 4.20
CA ALA A 129 -14.18 -0.78 4.27
C ALA A 129 -13.34 -1.55 3.24
N TYR A 130 -13.57 -2.85 3.05
CA TYR A 130 -12.91 -3.65 2.02
C TYR A 130 -13.32 -3.24 0.60
N ARG A 131 -14.62 -3.04 0.34
CA ARG A 131 -15.08 -2.55 -0.97
C ARG A 131 -14.48 -1.20 -1.33
N LYS A 132 -14.21 -0.34 -0.34
CA LYS A 132 -13.48 0.91 -0.56
C LYS A 132 -12.02 0.68 -0.93
N ALA A 133 -11.32 -0.28 -0.30
CA ALA A 133 -9.95 -0.65 -0.69
C ALA A 133 -9.91 -1.20 -2.13
N ILE A 134 -10.84 -2.09 -2.48
CA ILE A 134 -11.02 -2.62 -3.85
C ILE A 134 -11.25 -1.47 -4.84
N LYS A 135 -12.10 -0.50 -4.51
CA LYS A 135 -12.34 0.65 -5.40
C LYS A 135 -11.09 1.52 -5.58
N MET A 136 -10.21 1.60 -4.58
CA MET A 136 -8.98 2.40 -4.64
C MET A 136 -7.89 1.75 -5.51
N ALA A 137 -7.75 0.42 -5.45
CA ALA A 137 -6.82 -0.36 -6.25
C ALA A 137 -7.48 -1.65 -6.73
N PRO A 138 -8.32 -1.57 -7.76
CA PRO A 138 -9.09 -2.71 -8.23
C PRO A 138 -8.26 -3.81 -8.89
N GLU A 139 -7.01 -3.53 -9.24
CA GLU A 139 -6.01 -4.46 -9.75
C GLU A 139 -5.31 -5.27 -8.65
N ARG A 140 -5.41 -4.84 -7.39
CA ARG A 140 -4.77 -5.49 -6.25
C ARG A 140 -5.66 -6.62 -5.69
N PRO A 141 -5.18 -7.88 -5.70
CA PRO A 141 -5.99 -9.02 -5.26
C PRO A 141 -6.31 -9.00 -3.76
N GLU A 142 -5.46 -8.36 -2.93
CA GLU A 142 -5.55 -8.47 -1.47
C GLU A 142 -6.91 -8.02 -0.91
N GLY A 143 -7.49 -6.95 -1.47
CA GLY A 143 -8.79 -6.47 -1.03
C GLY A 143 -9.94 -7.44 -1.32
N TYR A 144 -9.87 -8.16 -2.45
CA TYR A 144 -10.85 -9.17 -2.82
C TYR A 144 -10.72 -10.43 -1.98
N ILE A 145 -9.49 -10.91 -1.79
CA ILE A 145 -9.19 -12.11 -1.00
C ILE A 145 -9.61 -11.92 0.45
N GLU A 146 -9.23 -10.80 1.07
CA GLU A 146 -9.56 -10.56 2.48
C GLU A 146 -11.06 -10.36 2.70
N LEU A 147 -11.78 -9.73 1.76
CA LEU A 147 -13.23 -9.65 1.82
C LEU A 147 -13.88 -11.02 1.66
N ALA A 148 -13.43 -11.83 0.69
CA ALA A 148 -13.94 -13.18 0.49
C ALA A 148 -13.73 -14.05 1.73
N ASN A 149 -12.55 -14.00 2.36
CA ASN A 149 -12.27 -14.71 3.60
C ASN A 149 -13.16 -14.22 4.75
N PHE A 150 -13.36 -12.91 4.88
CA PHE A 150 -14.27 -12.36 5.88
C PHE A 150 -15.72 -12.82 5.68
N LEU A 151 -16.21 -12.83 4.44
CA LEU A 151 -17.55 -13.32 4.11
C LEU A 151 -17.73 -14.78 4.50
N VAL A 152 -16.73 -15.61 4.23
CA VAL A 152 -16.79 -17.04 4.57
C VAL A 152 -16.76 -17.24 6.09
N ASP A 153 -15.90 -16.50 6.82
CA ASP A 153 -15.85 -16.59 8.29
C ASP A 153 -17.17 -16.17 8.95
N THR A 154 -17.90 -15.25 8.33
CA THR A 154 -19.12 -14.67 8.92
C THR A 154 -20.43 -15.25 8.40
N GLU A 155 -20.44 -15.79 7.17
CA GLU A 155 -21.65 -16.24 6.46
C GLU A 155 -21.55 -17.70 5.99
N GLY A 156 -20.37 -18.33 6.06
CA GLY A 156 -20.19 -19.74 5.73
C GLY A 156 -20.62 -20.08 4.30
N LEU A 157 -21.56 -21.02 4.16
CA LEU A 157 -22.06 -21.48 2.86
C LEU A 157 -22.86 -20.40 2.11
N ASP A 158 -23.45 -19.44 2.82
CA ASP A 158 -24.25 -18.37 2.21
C ASP A 158 -23.38 -17.30 1.52
N ALA A 159 -22.07 -17.28 1.81
CA ALA A 159 -21.11 -16.35 1.23
C ALA A 159 -20.89 -16.57 -0.28
N GLY A 160 -21.18 -17.79 -0.79
CA GLY A 160 -20.81 -18.24 -2.13
C GLY A 160 -21.13 -17.25 -3.25
N PRO A 161 -22.38 -16.77 -3.40
CA PRO A 161 -22.73 -15.84 -4.47
C PRO A 161 -22.01 -14.49 -4.42
N GLU A 162 -21.79 -13.93 -3.23
CA GLU A 162 -21.09 -12.64 -3.08
C GLU A 162 -19.60 -12.79 -3.33
N VAL A 163 -19.01 -13.88 -2.83
CA VAL A 163 -17.65 -14.31 -3.16
C VAL A 163 -17.50 -14.42 -4.67
N ASP A 164 -18.36 -15.18 -5.35
CA ASP A 164 -18.30 -15.37 -6.81
C ASP A 164 -18.35 -14.04 -7.57
N GLN A 165 -19.20 -13.10 -7.15
CA GLN A 165 -19.29 -11.77 -7.75
C GLN A 165 -18.01 -10.94 -7.58
N LEU A 166 -17.42 -10.94 -6.37
CA LEU A 166 -16.17 -10.24 -6.10
C LEU A 166 -15.04 -10.76 -7.01
N LEU A 167 -15.02 -12.06 -7.23
CA LEU A 167 -13.99 -12.74 -7.98
C LEU A 167 -14.16 -12.56 -9.49
N ALA A 168 -15.38 -12.65 -9.99
CA ALA A 168 -15.70 -12.29 -11.37
C ALA A 168 -15.27 -10.84 -11.68
N ALA A 169 -15.54 -9.91 -10.76
CA ALA A 169 -15.15 -8.51 -10.91
C ALA A 169 -13.62 -8.30 -10.93
N TYR A 170 -12.84 -9.16 -10.27
CA TYR A 170 -11.37 -9.13 -10.36
C TYR A 170 -10.87 -9.64 -11.72
N ILE A 171 -11.43 -10.75 -12.22
CA ILE A 171 -11.05 -11.35 -13.51
C ILE A 171 -11.37 -10.44 -14.70
N GLU A 172 -12.58 -9.86 -14.73
CA GLU A 172 -13.05 -9.01 -15.84
C GLU A 172 -12.17 -7.77 -16.05
N ARG A 173 -11.39 -7.37 -15.04
CA ARG A 173 -10.47 -6.24 -15.12
C ARG A 173 -9.15 -6.53 -15.81
N GLU A 174 -9.01 -7.73 -16.38
CA GLU A 174 -7.86 -8.12 -17.16
C GLU A 174 -6.53 -8.08 -16.39
N THR A 175 -6.55 -8.58 -15.16
CA THR A 175 -5.36 -8.65 -14.31
C THR A 175 -4.25 -9.45 -15.01
N LYS A 176 -3.04 -8.88 -15.07
CA LYS A 176 -1.85 -9.50 -15.68
C LYS A 176 -1.02 -10.30 -14.67
N ASP A 177 -1.55 -10.46 -13.45
CA ASP A 177 -0.87 -11.11 -12.35
C ASP A 177 -1.47 -12.50 -12.11
N PRO A 178 -0.75 -13.58 -12.45
CA PRO A 178 -1.21 -14.94 -12.18
C PRO A 178 -1.31 -15.26 -10.68
N ALA A 179 -0.56 -14.56 -9.81
CA ALA A 179 -0.56 -14.81 -8.36
C ALA A 179 -1.94 -14.55 -7.73
N GLY A 180 -2.68 -13.57 -8.24
CA GLY A 180 -4.06 -13.32 -7.80
C GLY A 180 -5.00 -14.51 -8.06
N TYR A 181 -4.79 -15.24 -9.16
CA TYR A 181 -5.56 -16.44 -9.47
C TYR A 181 -5.16 -17.63 -8.58
N VAL A 182 -3.86 -17.76 -8.27
CA VAL A 182 -3.34 -18.82 -7.38
C VAL A 182 -3.86 -18.64 -5.95
N LEU A 183 -3.68 -17.47 -5.35
CA LEU A 183 -4.18 -17.16 -4.01
C LEU A 183 -5.69 -17.35 -3.90
N TRP A 184 -6.41 -17.08 -4.98
CA TRP A 184 -7.82 -17.35 -5.06
C TRP A 184 -8.13 -18.86 -5.09
N MET A 185 -7.45 -19.64 -5.94
CA MET A 185 -7.61 -21.10 -5.96
C MET A 185 -7.31 -21.74 -4.60
N GLU A 186 -6.28 -21.25 -3.89
CA GLU A 186 -5.97 -21.67 -2.52
C GLU A 186 -7.14 -21.39 -1.56
N SER A 187 -7.63 -20.15 -1.56
CA SER A 187 -8.79 -19.77 -0.76
C SER A 187 -10.04 -20.61 -1.09
N LEU A 188 -10.28 -20.96 -2.36
CA LEU A 188 -11.39 -21.83 -2.76
C LEU A 188 -11.16 -23.30 -2.34
N ALA A 189 -9.91 -23.78 -2.39
CA ALA A 189 -9.53 -25.12 -1.96
C ALA A 189 -9.82 -25.32 -0.48
N ASP A 190 -9.47 -24.34 0.36
CA ASP A 190 -9.78 -24.34 1.79
C ASP A 190 -11.30 -24.45 2.08
N ARG A 191 -12.12 -23.99 1.15
CA ARG A 191 -13.60 -24.00 1.23
C ARG A 191 -14.24 -25.18 0.51
N ALA A 192 -13.44 -26.10 -0.02
CA ALA A 192 -13.87 -27.22 -0.85
C ALA A 192 -14.75 -26.80 -2.06
N MET A 193 -14.52 -25.59 -2.60
CA MET A 193 -15.27 -25.05 -3.75
C MET A 193 -14.69 -25.58 -5.07
N VAL A 194 -14.77 -26.90 -5.27
CA VAL A 194 -14.09 -27.63 -6.36
C VAL A 194 -14.54 -27.18 -7.76
N ARG A 195 -15.80 -26.80 -7.94
CA ARG A 195 -16.33 -26.35 -9.23
C ARG A 195 -15.70 -25.02 -9.62
N GLU A 196 -15.57 -24.12 -8.66
CA GLU A 196 -15.04 -22.77 -8.79
C GLU A 196 -13.55 -22.86 -9.06
N ILE A 197 -12.80 -23.72 -8.35
CA ILE A 197 -11.38 -23.98 -8.61
C ILE A 197 -11.16 -24.36 -10.07
N ARG A 198 -11.95 -25.31 -10.62
CA ARG A 198 -11.83 -25.71 -12.04
C ARG A 198 -12.05 -24.54 -13.00
N ASN A 199 -13.02 -23.67 -12.70
CA ASN A 199 -13.27 -22.48 -13.52
C ASN A 199 -12.07 -21.52 -13.48
N VAL A 200 -11.50 -21.27 -12.29
CA VAL A 200 -10.30 -20.42 -12.14
C VAL A 200 -9.11 -21.01 -12.84
N SER A 201 -8.84 -22.31 -12.64
CA SER A 201 -7.72 -23.01 -13.29
C SER A 201 -7.82 -22.91 -14.81
N SER A 202 -9.02 -23.06 -15.39
CA SER A 202 -9.23 -22.91 -16.83
C SER A 202 -8.92 -21.49 -17.32
N ILE A 203 -9.28 -20.46 -16.57
CA ILE A 203 -9.01 -19.05 -16.92
C ILE A 203 -7.51 -18.77 -16.84
N LEU A 204 -6.87 -19.21 -15.75
CA LEU A 204 -5.43 -19.05 -15.53
C LEU A 204 -4.62 -19.72 -16.65
N LEU A 205 -4.92 -20.99 -16.98
CA LEU A 205 -4.27 -21.74 -18.05
C LEU A 205 -4.39 -21.04 -19.41
N LYS A 206 -5.58 -20.50 -19.73
CA LYS A 206 -5.82 -19.81 -21.00
C LYS A 206 -5.07 -18.48 -21.09
N ARG A 207 -4.94 -17.77 -19.96
CA ARG A 207 -4.38 -16.41 -19.90
C ARG A 207 -2.87 -16.40 -19.67
N PHE A 208 -2.35 -17.40 -18.98
CA PHE A 208 -0.95 -17.53 -18.58
C PHE A 208 -0.41 -18.95 -18.88
N PRO A 209 -0.33 -19.34 -20.17
CA PRO A 209 0.06 -20.70 -20.56
C PRO A 209 1.48 -21.09 -20.14
N GLN A 210 2.34 -20.12 -19.81
CA GLN A 210 3.74 -20.35 -19.40
C GLN A 210 3.89 -20.63 -17.89
N GLU A 211 2.87 -20.34 -17.09
CA GLU A 211 2.91 -20.50 -15.62
C GLU A 211 2.47 -21.91 -15.17
N THR A 212 2.17 -22.80 -16.12
CA THR A 212 1.52 -24.10 -15.87
C THR A 212 2.24 -25.28 -16.50
N GLY A 213 3.53 -25.10 -16.82
CA GLY A 213 4.43 -26.13 -17.35
C GLY A 213 5.26 -26.82 -16.28
#